data_AF-A0A8T9Q6R4-F1
#
_entry.id   AF-A0A8T9Q6R4-F1
#
_cell.length_a   1.000
_cell.length_b   1.000
_cell.length_c   1.000
_cell.angle_alpha   90.00
_cell.angle_beta   90.00
_cell.angle_gamma   90.00
#
_symmetry.space_group_name_H-M   'P 1'
#
loop_
_entity.id
_entity.type
_entity.pdbx_description
1 polymer ?
#
loop_
_entity_poly.entity_id
_entity_poly.type
_entity_poly.pdbx_seq_one_letter_code
_entity_poly.pdbx_strand_id
1 'polypeptide(L)'
;MARHPAASDSVLRRVRTWFELSLADLSLYLGVSQSLLQAIEAGQRGLTLPVRVALLPLRLQLPRPRCRLLRPPTPRCPRLRPRPTQPT
;
A
#
# COMPACT_ATOMS: atom_id res chain seq x y z
N MET A 1 14.35 -13.17 -18.55
CA MET A 1 12.97 -12.71 -18.25
C MET A 1 12.83 -12.54 -16.75
N ALA A 2 12.83 -11.30 -16.26
CA ALA A 2 12.67 -11.01 -14.84
C ALA A 2 11.22 -11.26 -14.43
N ARG A 3 10.96 -12.33 -13.67
CA ARG A 3 9.70 -12.47 -12.94
C ARG A 3 9.73 -11.40 -11.86
N HIS A 4 8.97 -10.32 -12.00
CA HIS A 4 8.76 -9.41 -10.88
C HIS A 4 8.18 -10.23 -9.72
N PRO A 5 8.88 -10.41 -8.58
CA PRO A 5 8.20 -10.83 -7.37
C PRO A 5 7.50 -9.56 -6.89
N ALA A 6 6.35 -9.29 -7.49
CA ALA A 6 5.56 -8.16 -7.10
C ALA A 6 4.97 -8.51 -5.73
N ALA A 7 5.72 -8.19 -4.68
CA ALA A 7 5.18 -7.76 -3.39
C ALA A 7 4.38 -6.46 -3.59
N SER A 8 3.52 -6.43 -4.61
CA SER A 8 2.49 -5.45 -4.83
C SER A 8 1.46 -5.75 -3.76
N ASP A 9 1.54 -5.00 -2.67
CA ASP A 9 0.43 -4.23 -2.10
C ASP A 9 -0.93 -4.56 -2.78
N SER A 10 -1.42 -5.78 -2.54
CA SER A 10 -2.56 -6.29 -3.28
C SER A 10 -3.76 -5.47 -2.81
N VAL A 11 -4.53 -4.93 -3.76
CA VAL A 11 -5.68 -4.08 -3.44
C VAL A 11 -6.60 -4.78 -2.43
N LEU A 12 -6.71 -6.10 -2.52
CA LEU A 12 -7.39 -6.96 -1.56
C LEU A 12 -6.81 -6.88 -0.14
N ARG A 13 -5.49 -7.08 0.01
CA ARG A 13 -4.83 -6.95 1.32
C ARG A 13 -5.01 -5.56 1.89
N ARG A 14 -4.88 -4.51 1.08
CA ARG A 14 -5.06 -3.13 1.53
C ARG A 14 -6.49 -2.86 2.01
N VAL A 15 -7.50 -3.30 1.26
CA VAL A 15 -8.90 -3.22 1.67
C VAL A 15 -9.09 -3.95 3.00
N ARG A 16 -8.60 -5.19 3.12
CA ARG A 16 -8.73 -5.96 4.37
C ARG A 16 -8.08 -5.28 5.56
N THR A 17 -6.85 -4.77 5.41
CA THR A 17 -6.14 -4.11 6.51
C THR A 17 -6.81 -2.80 6.91
N TRP A 18 -7.38 -2.04 5.97
CA TRP A 18 -8.03 -0.77 6.27
C TRP A 18 -9.40 -0.93 6.94
N PHE A 19 -10.19 -1.89 6.49
CA PHE A 19 -11.52 -2.17 7.05
C PHE A 19 -11.51 -3.23 8.16
N GLU A 20 -10.33 -3.72 8.54
CA GLU A 20 -10.14 -4.81 9.51
C GLU A 20 -10.96 -6.07 9.18
N LEU A 21 -11.16 -6.35 7.89
CA LEU A 21 -11.99 -7.46 7.41
C LEU A 21 -11.19 -8.76 7.28
N SER A 22 -11.81 -9.87 7.71
CA SER A 22 -11.29 -11.20 7.40
C SER A 22 -11.54 -11.57 5.93
N LEU A 23 -10.83 -12.58 5.45
CA LEU A 23 -11.03 -13.15 4.12
C LEU A 23 -12.43 -13.76 3.97
N ALA A 24 -13.00 -14.27 5.07
CA ALA A 24 -14.35 -14.83 5.11
C ALA A 24 -15.41 -13.73 4.97
N ASP A 25 -15.29 -12.62 5.71
CA ASP A 25 -16.22 -11.50 5.62
C ASP A 25 -16.24 -10.90 4.21
N LEU A 26 -15.05 -10.76 3.62
CA LEU A 26 -14.91 -10.24 2.27
C LEU A 26 -15.46 -11.21 1.21
N SER A 27 -15.38 -12.52 1.46
CA SER A 27 -15.98 -13.54 0.59
C SER A 27 -17.50 -13.46 0.56
N LEU A 28 -18.11 -13.19 1.72
CA LEU A 28 -19.55 -12.97 1.86
C LEU A 28 -19.98 -11.68 1.16
N TYR A 29 -19.25 -10.58 1.42
CA TYR A 29 -19.55 -9.28 0.82
C TYR A 29 -19.48 -9.30 -0.72
N LEU A 30 -18.50 -10.02 -1.28
CA LEU A 30 -18.29 -10.10 -2.72
C LEU A 30 -19.07 -11.23 -3.41
N GLY A 31 -19.67 -12.15 -2.64
CA GLY A 31 -20.35 -13.33 -3.18
C GLY A 31 -19.41 -14.29 -3.92
N VAL A 32 -18.16 -14.41 -3.48
CA VAL A 32 -17.14 -15.28 -4.10
C VAL A 32 -16.53 -16.22 -3.07
N SER A 33 -15.89 -17.31 -3.52
CA SER A 33 -15.25 -18.25 -2.59
C SER A 33 -14.01 -17.65 -1.91
N GLN A 34 -13.83 -17.98 -0.63
CA GLN A 34 -12.65 -17.57 0.14
C GLN A 34 -11.34 -18.08 -0.50
N SER A 35 -11.34 -19.28 -1.07
CA SER A 35 -10.19 -19.86 -1.76
C SER A 35 -9.79 -19.06 -3.01
N LEU A 36 -10.77 -18.50 -3.73
CA LEU A 36 -10.49 -17.61 -4.86
C LEU A 36 -9.80 -16.33 -4.37
N LEU A 37 -10.31 -15.71 -3.32
CA LEU A 37 -9.71 -14.51 -2.76
C LEU A 37 -8.30 -14.77 -2.21
N GLN A 38 -8.06 -15.93 -1.59
CA GLN A 38 -6.73 -16.34 -1.12
C GLN A 38 -5.76 -16.52 -2.29
N ALA A 39 -6.18 -17.16 -3.38
CA ALA A 39 -5.36 -17.31 -4.58
C ALA A 39 -5.02 -15.96 -5.24
N ILE A 40 -5.96 -15.00 -5.21
CA ILE A 40 -5.72 -13.64 -5.69
C ILE A 40 -4.76 -12.89 -4.75
N GLU A 41 -4.96 -12.99 -3.43
CA GLU A 41 -4.09 -12.33 -2.45
C GLU A 41 -2.65 -12.88 -2.49
N ALA A 42 -2.49 -14.18 -2.74
CA ALA A 42 -1.20 -14.85 -2.92
C ALA A 42 -0.55 -14.59 -4.29
N GLY A 43 -1.18 -13.81 -5.17
CA GLY A 43 -0.67 -13.52 -6.52
C GLY A 43 -0.72 -14.70 -7.50
N GLN A 44 -1.37 -15.80 -7.13
CA GLN A 44 -1.55 -16.98 -7.99
C GLN A 44 -2.62 -16.76 -9.07
N ARG A 45 -3.55 -15.81 -8.83
CA ARG A 45 -4.57 -15.38 -9.80
C ARG A 45 -4.67 -13.87 -9.87
N GLY A 46 -4.98 -13.36 -11.05
CA GLY A 46 -5.30 -11.95 -11.26
C GLY A 46 -6.68 -11.57 -10.71
N LEU A 47 -6.84 -10.29 -10.39
CA LEU A 47 -8.12 -9.70 -9.97
C LEU A 47 -9.09 -9.68 -11.17
N THR A 48 -10.12 -10.53 -11.13
CA THR A 48 -11.13 -10.62 -12.19
C THR A 48 -12.00 -9.36 -12.24
N LEU A 49 -12.56 -9.05 -13.42
CA LEU A 49 -13.41 -7.86 -13.60
C LEU A 49 -14.59 -7.80 -12.61
N PRO A 50 -15.35 -8.88 -12.33
CA PRO A 50 -16.45 -8.84 -11.37
C PRO A 50 -15.98 -8.46 -9.96
N VAL A 51 -14.86 -9.04 -9.51
CA VAL A 51 -14.27 -8.74 -8.20
C VAL A 51 -13.77 -7.29 -8.15
N ARG A 52 -13.20 -6.76 -9.25
CA ARG A 52 -12.78 -5.36 -9.34
C ARG A 52 -13.96 -4.39 -9.21
N VAL A 53 -15.09 -4.69 -9.85
CA VAL A 53 -16.30 -3.87 -9.79
C VAL A 53 -16.93 -3.93 -8.40
N ALA A 54 -17.04 -5.11 -7.81
CA ALA A 54 -17.60 -5.28 -6.47
C ALA A 54 -16.72 -4.63 -5.36
N LEU A 55 -15.41 -4.57 -5.56
CA LEU A 55 -14.48 -3.86 -4.66
C LEU A 55 -14.49 -2.34 -4.83
N LEU A 56 -15.07 -1.80 -5.91
CA LEU A 56 -15.04 -0.36 -6.22
C LEU A 56 -15.53 0.53 -5.05
N PRO A 57 -16.71 0.29 -4.43
CA PRO A 57 -17.19 1.11 -3.32
C PRO A 57 -16.22 1.12 -2.13
N LEU A 58 -15.64 -0.02 -1.76
CA LEU A 58 -14.65 -0.11 -0.68
C LEU A 58 -13.36 0.63 -1.04
N ARG A 59 -12.93 0.56 -2.31
CA ARG A 59 -11.73 1.28 -2.77
C ARG A 59 -11.88 2.79 -2.75
N LEU A 60 -13.08 3.32 -2.97
CA LEU A 60 -13.33 4.77 -2.94
C LEU A 60 -13.19 5.35 -1.53
N GLN A 61 -13.42 4.52 -0.51
CA GLN A 61 -13.28 4.89 0.90
C GLN A 61 -11.87 4.69 1.44
N LEU A 62 -10.99 4.00 0.69
CA LEU A 62 -9.58 3.89 1.07
C LEU A 62 -8.92 5.26 1.04
N PRO A 63 -8.02 5.54 2.00
CA PRO A 63 -7.17 6.71 1.91
C PRO A 63 -6.36 6.59 0.62
N ARG A 64 -6.22 7.72 -0.09
CA ARG A 64 -5.36 7.77 -1.26
C ARG A 64 -3.99 7.23 -0.87
N PRO A 65 -3.39 6.32 -1.67
CA PRO A 65 -2.04 5.86 -1.38
C PRO A 65 -1.20 7.10 -1.17
N ARG A 66 -0.53 7.19 -0.01
CA ARG A 66 0.43 8.27 0.22
C ARG A 66 1.44 8.16 -0.91
N CYS A 67 1.31 9.01 -1.92
CA CYS A 67 2.43 9.31 -2.80
C CYS A 67 3.53 9.68 -1.81
N ARG A 68 4.57 8.86 -1.72
CA ARG A 68 5.81 9.30 -1.10
C ARG A 68 6.17 10.56 -1.87
N LEU A 69 5.80 11.72 -1.34
CA LEU A 69 6.42 12.97 -1.72
C LEU A 69 7.90 12.67 -1.54
N LEU A 70 8.61 12.60 -2.65
CA LEU A 70 10.05 12.45 -2.68
C LEU A 70 10.54 13.50 -1.71
N ARG A 71 11.02 13.06 -0.53
CA ARG A 71 11.42 13.97 0.54
C ARG A 71 12.40 14.93 -0.13
N PRO A 72 12.13 16.26 -0.21
CA PRO A 72 13.06 17.16 -0.84
C PRO A 72 14.40 16.95 -0.14
N PRO A 73 15.53 16.85 -0.88
CA PRO A 73 16.83 16.68 -0.26
C PRO A 73 16.96 17.82 0.75
N THR A 74 17.04 17.49 2.04
CA THR A 74 17.26 18.48 3.08
C THR A 74 18.52 19.26 2.69
N PRO A 75 18.46 20.58 2.45
CA PRO A 75 19.68 21.34 2.34
C PRO A 75 20.44 21.12 3.64
N ARG A 76 21.65 20.58 3.55
CA ARG A 76 22.55 20.49 4.70
C ARG A 76 22.77 21.93 5.15
N CYS A 77 22.06 22.38 6.19
CA CYS A 77 22.42 23.62 6.87
C CYS A 77 23.91 23.51 7.21
N PRO A 78 24.77 24.41 6.71
CA PRO A 78 26.15 24.43 7.15
C PRO A 78 26.10 24.68 8.66
N ARG A 79 26.63 23.75 9.45
CA ARG A 79 26.92 23.97 10.87
C ARG A 79 27.79 25.23 10.92
N LEU A 80 27.20 26.36 11.35
CA LEU A 80 27.95 27.53 11.80
C LEU A 80 28.83 27.05 12.95
N ARG A 81 30.11 26.81 12.67
CA ARG A 81 31.09 26.60 13.73
C ARG A 81 31.21 27.93 14.50
N PRO A 82 31.10 27.94 15.83
CA PRO A 82 31.45 29.13 16.60
C PRO A 82 32.93 29.45 16.37
N ARG A 83 33.21 30.70 16.03
CA ARG A 83 34.54 31.26 15.82
C ARG A 83 35.27 31.25 17.18
N PRO A 84 36.46 30.63 17.31
CA PRO A 84 37.22 30.74 18.55
C PRO A 84 37.75 32.17 18.67
N THR A 85 37.30 32.88 19.71
CA THR A 85 37.89 34.14 20.17
C THR A 85 39.28 33.84 20.74
N GLN A 86 40.34 34.33 20.10
CA GLN A 86 41.66 34.38 20.72
C GLN A 86 41.72 35.56 21.70
N PRO A 87 42.21 35.35 22.94
CA PRO A 87 42.58 36.44 23.81
C PRO A 87 43.98 36.99 23.44
N THR A 88 44.14 38.28 23.76
CA THR A 88 45.28 39.17 23.48
C THR A 88 46.54 38.80 24.24
#